data_AF-A0A8J3K045-F1
#
_entry.id   AF-A0A8J3K045-F1
#
_cell.length_a   1.000
_cell.length_b   1.000
_cell.length_c   1.000
_cell.angle_alpha   90.00
_cell.angle_beta   90.00
_cell.angle_gamma   90.00
#
_symmetry.space_group_name_H-M   'P 1'
#
loop_
_entity.id
_entity.type
_entity.pdbx_description
1 polymer ?
#
loop_
_entity_poly.entity_id
_entity_poly.type
_entity_poly.pdbx_seq_one_letter_code
_entity_poly.pdbx_strand_id
1 'polypeptide(L)'
;MNRRGWSLVVVAASVLALVSLASNVTTLSQLEGKADTLLAGRLTLSQLVNAGTVWAGLAVASGWLVRRPAPAAAAGVVALLTACVVHYGVGMAFGMFDLNVWTANLHWLLAAMVVGGPLGLVGAIARRSDPWGVAARLVVPVGAVLEPFIVGRFTTPAILPWPNRVADLITGLALLTAGVAGCFGVLAAGRRRPVIHERRATGVS
;
A
#
# COMPACT_ATOMS: atom_id res chain seq x y z
N MET A 1 -0.09 3.84 25.83
CA MET A 1 0.11 3.51 24.39
C MET A 1 -0.18 2.03 24.17
N ASN A 2 -0.91 1.67 23.11
CA ASN A 2 -1.21 0.27 22.79
C ASN A 2 0.04 -0.42 22.20
N ARG A 3 0.84 -1.08 23.05
CA ARG A 3 2.12 -1.70 22.65
C ARG A 3 1.96 -2.68 21.47
N ARG A 4 0.89 -3.49 21.48
CA ARG A 4 0.61 -4.47 20.42
C ARG A 4 0.40 -3.81 19.05
N GLY A 5 -0.33 -2.69 19.01
CA GLY A 5 -0.58 -1.97 17.76
C GLY A 5 0.70 -1.45 17.12
N TRP A 6 1.59 -0.85 17.93
CA TRP A 6 2.87 -0.34 17.45
C TRP A 6 3.83 -1.45 17.00
N SER A 7 3.87 -2.58 17.71
CA SER A 7 4.66 -3.74 17.26
C SER A 7 4.18 -4.25 15.90
N LEU A 8 2.86 -4.35 15.67
CA LEU A 8 2.32 -4.75 14.38
C LEU A 8 2.65 -3.76 13.27
N VAL A 9 2.65 -2.45 13.54
CA VAL A 9 3.06 -1.41 12.59
C VAL A 9 4.49 -1.64 12.11
N VAL A 10 5.44 -1.79 13.05
CA VAL A 10 6.85 -2.00 12.73
C VAL A 10 7.05 -3.31 11.99
N VAL A 11 6.43 -4.40 12.45
CA VAL A 11 6.53 -5.71 11.80
C VAL A 11 5.97 -5.67 10.37
N ALA A 12 4.78 -5.11 10.17
CA ALA A 12 4.18 -5.01 8.85
C ALA A 12 5.03 -4.16 7.88
N ALA A 13 5.57 -3.04 8.38
CA ALA A 13 6.46 -2.18 7.61
C ALA A 13 7.76 -2.89 7.21
N SER A 14 8.41 -3.56 8.16
CA SER A 14 9.64 -4.33 7.89
C SER A 14 9.39 -5.49 6.93
N VAL A 15 8.29 -6.23 7.08
CA VAL A 15 7.94 -7.32 6.17
C VAL A 15 7.72 -6.79 4.76
N LEU A 16 6.93 -5.72 4.59
CA LEU A 16 6.71 -5.12 3.28
C LEU A 16 8.02 -4.66 2.64
N ALA A 17 8.89 -4.01 3.41
CA ALA A 17 10.19 -3.53 2.95
C ALA A 17 11.11 -4.66 2.49
N LEU A 18 11.18 -5.75 3.24
CA LEU A 18 11.99 -6.92 2.90
C LEU A 18 11.45 -7.64 1.65
N VAL A 19 10.14 -7.78 1.52
CA VAL A 19 9.52 -8.35 0.31
C VAL A 19 9.76 -7.45 -0.90
N SER A 20 9.62 -6.13 -0.72
CA SER A 20 9.93 -5.13 -1.75
C SER A 20 11.39 -5.24 -2.21
N LEU A 21 12.33 -5.29 -1.27
CA LEU A 21 13.76 -5.43 -1.56
C LEU A 21 14.06 -6.75 -2.29
N ALA A 22 13.57 -7.87 -1.75
CA ALA A 22 13.77 -9.20 -2.33
C ALA A 22 13.19 -9.29 -3.76
N SER A 23 12.04 -8.68 -4.01
CA SER A 23 11.41 -8.65 -5.34
C SER A 23 12.21 -7.87 -6.39
N ASN A 24 13.13 -6.99 -5.96
CA ASN A 24 13.99 -6.22 -6.85
C ASN A 24 15.32 -6.93 -7.17
N VAL A 25 15.63 -8.05 -6.50
CA VAL A 25 16.84 -8.82 -6.76
C VAL A 25 16.77 -9.43 -8.16
N THR A 26 17.70 -9.04 -9.01
CA THR A 26 17.78 -9.48 -10.41
C THR A 26 19.00 -10.35 -10.63
N THR A 27 18.83 -11.48 -11.31
CA THR A 27 19.92 -12.41 -11.63
C THR A 27 20.58 -12.07 -12.98
N LEU A 28 21.82 -12.54 -13.19
CA LEU A 28 22.55 -12.34 -14.44
C LEU A 28 21.80 -12.92 -15.65
N SER A 29 21.18 -14.10 -15.51
CA SER A 29 20.40 -14.72 -16.59
C SER A 29 19.17 -13.91 -17.01
N GLN A 30 18.59 -13.15 -16.09
CA GLN A 30 17.51 -12.20 -16.38
C GLN A 30 18.02 -10.95 -17.10
N LEU A 31 19.21 -10.45 -16.72
CA LEU A 31 19.85 -9.31 -17.39
C LEU A 31 20.27 -9.65 -18.83
N GLU A 32 20.71 -10.88 -19.06
CA GLU A 32 21.11 -11.39 -20.37
C GLU A 32 19.92 -11.81 -21.26
N GLY A 33 18.67 -11.70 -20.79
CA GLY A 33 17.48 -12.11 -21.53
C GLY A 33 17.32 -13.63 -21.68
N LYS A 34 18.08 -14.43 -20.92
CA LYS A 34 18.02 -15.91 -20.96
C LYS A 34 16.91 -16.49 -20.08
N ALA A 35 16.28 -15.67 -19.24
CA ALA A 35 15.28 -16.09 -18.26
C ALA A 35 14.06 -15.15 -18.24
N ASP A 36 13.54 -14.81 -19.43
CA ASP A 36 12.48 -13.80 -19.60
C ASP A 36 11.17 -14.13 -18.86
N THR A 37 10.78 -15.41 -18.77
CA THR A 37 9.58 -15.80 -17.99
C THR A 37 9.78 -15.55 -16.49
N LEU A 38 10.97 -15.85 -15.97
CA LEU A 38 11.32 -15.56 -14.57
C LEU A 38 11.40 -14.05 -14.33
N LEU A 39 11.93 -13.30 -15.30
CA LEU A 39 11.93 -11.84 -15.31
C LEU A 39 10.49 -11.28 -15.25
N ALA A 40 9.57 -11.78 -16.08
CA ALA A 40 8.18 -11.34 -16.08
C ALA A 40 7.49 -11.59 -14.73
N GLY A 41 7.67 -12.79 -14.16
CA GLY A 41 7.13 -13.12 -12.83
C GLY A 41 7.70 -12.24 -11.73
N ARG A 42 9.03 -12.04 -11.71
CA ARG A 42 9.69 -11.16 -10.73
C ARG A 42 9.23 -9.71 -10.87
N LEU A 43 9.17 -9.19 -12.09
CA LEU A 43 8.68 -7.84 -12.36
C LEU A 43 7.25 -7.67 -11.89
N THR A 44 6.37 -8.64 -12.15
CA THR A 44 4.98 -8.61 -11.65
C THR A 44 4.94 -8.49 -10.12
N LEU A 45 5.71 -9.32 -9.42
CA LEU A 45 5.80 -9.27 -7.96
C LEU A 45 6.34 -7.92 -7.47
N SER A 46 7.43 -7.45 -8.07
CA SER A 46 8.04 -6.16 -7.72
C SER A 46 7.07 -5.01 -7.95
N GLN A 47 6.38 -4.97 -9.09
CA GLN A 47 5.43 -3.92 -9.40
C GLN A 47 4.22 -3.93 -8.47
N LEU A 48 3.72 -5.11 -8.08
CA LEU A 48 2.63 -5.25 -7.10
C LEU A 48 3.05 -4.76 -5.71
N VAL A 49 4.19 -5.22 -5.21
CA VAL A 49 4.67 -4.89 -3.86
C VAL A 49 5.09 -3.42 -3.76
N ASN A 50 5.60 -2.86 -4.84
CA ASN A 50 5.98 -1.45 -4.95
C ASN A 50 4.86 -0.56 -5.51
N ALA A 51 3.63 -1.07 -5.62
CA ALA A 51 2.49 -0.25 -5.98
C ALA A 51 2.23 0.80 -4.89
N GLY A 52 1.99 2.05 -5.29
CA GLY A 52 1.74 3.15 -4.38
C GLY A 52 0.56 2.87 -3.45
N THR A 53 -0.46 2.16 -3.96
CA THR A 53 -1.62 1.74 -3.18
C THR A 53 -1.28 0.75 -2.06
N VAL A 54 -0.31 -0.14 -2.26
CA VAL A 54 0.12 -1.09 -1.21
C VAL A 54 0.81 -0.33 -0.07
N TRP A 55 1.67 0.62 -0.41
CA TRP A 55 2.33 1.49 0.58
C TRP A 55 1.33 2.41 1.28
N ALA A 56 0.37 2.98 0.54
CA ALA A 56 -0.71 3.74 1.14
C ALA A 56 -1.57 2.87 2.08
N GLY A 57 -1.83 1.63 1.68
CA GLY A 57 -2.50 0.61 2.47
C GLY A 57 -1.79 0.32 3.79
N LEU A 58 -0.45 0.21 3.79
CA LEU A 58 0.34 0.06 5.01
C LEU A 58 0.13 1.24 5.97
N ALA A 59 0.19 2.48 5.47
CA ALA A 59 -0.02 3.67 6.30
C ALA A 59 -1.45 3.74 6.89
N VAL A 60 -2.46 3.47 6.06
CA VAL A 60 -3.88 3.41 6.49
C VAL A 60 -4.10 2.29 7.52
N ALA A 61 -3.59 1.08 7.27
CA ALA A 61 -3.68 -0.03 8.22
C ALA A 61 -2.99 0.30 9.55
N SER A 62 -1.84 0.99 9.49
CA SER A 62 -1.09 1.39 10.69
C SER A 62 -1.88 2.36 11.56
N GLY A 63 -2.51 3.38 10.96
CA GLY A 63 -3.42 4.28 11.66
C GLY A 63 -4.66 3.58 12.23
N TRP A 64 -5.17 2.58 11.50
CA TRP A 64 -6.27 1.73 11.96
C TRP A 64 -5.89 0.86 13.18
N LEU A 65 -4.63 0.46 13.34
CA LEU A 65 -4.18 -0.36 14.48
C LEU A 65 -4.05 0.43 15.80
N VAL A 66 -3.58 1.68 15.73
CA VAL A 66 -3.25 2.49 16.93
C VAL A 66 -4.39 3.38 17.44
N ARG A 67 -5.43 3.49 16.63
CA ARG A 67 -6.75 4.03 16.96
C ARG A 67 -6.93 5.52 17.13
N ARG A 68 -6.16 6.17 18.00
CA ARG A 68 -6.33 7.61 18.32
C ARG A 68 -5.73 8.48 17.20
N PRO A 69 -6.28 9.67 16.91
CA PRO A 69 -5.89 10.47 15.74
C PRO A 69 -4.41 10.85 15.73
N ALA A 70 -3.88 11.46 16.80
CA ALA A 70 -2.47 11.84 16.86
C ALA A 70 -1.53 10.61 16.75
N PRO A 71 -1.74 9.52 17.52
CA PRO A 71 -0.99 8.28 17.31
C PRO A 71 -1.15 7.68 15.91
N ALA A 72 -2.31 7.82 15.26
CA ALA A 72 -2.57 7.27 13.95
C ALA A 72 -1.80 8.01 12.85
N ALA A 73 -1.76 9.34 12.91
CA ALA A 73 -0.88 10.13 12.05
C ALA A 73 0.58 9.71 12.22
N ALA A 74 1.06 9.64 13.47
CA ALA A 74 2.41 9.20 13.78
C ALA A 74 2.69 7.77 13.28
N ALA A 75 1.74 6.84 13.43
CA ALA A 75 1.89 5.46 12.98
C ALA A 75 2.00 5.35 11.47
N GLY A 76 1.27 6.16 10.69
CA GLY A 76 1.42 6.18 9.24
C GLY A 76 2.81 6.66 8.81
N VAL A 77 3.31 7.74 9.42
CA VAL A 77 4.69 8.24 9.18
C VAL A 77 5.73 7.20 9.57
N VAL A 78 5.62 6.64 10.78
CA VAL A 78 6.56 5.63 11.28
C VAL A 78 6.54 4.38 10.41
N ALA A 79 5.38 3.92 9.94
CA ALA A 79 5.29 2.75 9.07
C ALA A 79 6.06 2.97 7.76
N LEU A 80 5.80 4.10 7.08
CA LEU A 80 6.44 4.38 5.79
C LEU A 80 7.94 4.66 5.94
N LEU A 81 8.35 5.43 6.95
CA LEU A 81 9.77 5.67 7.22
C LEU A 81 10.49 4.36 7.60
N THR A 82 9.89 3.53 8.45
CA THR A 82 10.44 2.21 8.79
C THR A 82 10.62 1.39 7.52
N ALA A 83 9.61 1.37 6.65
CA ALA A 83 9.69 0.60 5.42
C ALA A 83 10.83 1.10 4.50
N CYS A 84 10.96 2.42 4.31
CA CYS A 84 12.07 3.00 3.54
C CYS A 84 13.44 2.67 4.17
N VAL A 85 13.59 2.90 5.48
CA VAL A 85 14.85 2.67 6.20
C VAL A 85 15.25 1.20 6.16
N VAL A 86 14.31 0.28 6.36
CA VAL A 86 14.57 -1.16 6.27
C VAL A 86 14.93 -1.54 4.84
N HIS A 87 14.19 -1.06 3.83
CA HIS A 87 14.46 -1.37 2.43
C HIS A 87 15.86 -0.94 2.00
N TYR A 88 16.21 0.34 2.21
CA TYR A 88 17.52 0.87 1.81
C TYR A 88 18.65 0.40 2.72
N GLY A 89 18.42 0.35 4.03
CA GLY A 89 19.43 -0.07 5.00
C GLY A 89 19.82 -1.54 4.84
N VAL A 90 18.84 -2.43 4.68
CA VAL A 90 19.11 -3.85 4.40
C VAL A 90 19.73 -4.00 3.02
N GLY A 91 19.23 -3.31 1.99
CA GLY A 91 19.84 -3.35 0.65
C GLY A 91 21.31 -2.93 0.67
N MET A 92 21.66 -1.89 1.44
CA MET A 92 23.04 -1.46 1.65
C MET A 92 23.87 -2.53 2.38
N ALA A 93 23.33 -3.16 3.44
CA ALA A 93 24.01 -4.22 4.17
C ALA A 93 24.31 -5.46 3.32
N PHE A 94 23.48 -5.74 2.31
CA PHE A 94 23.69 -6.79 1.31
C PHE A 94 24.49 -6.34 0.08
N GLY A 95 25.02 -5.12 0.07
CA GLY A 95 25.82 -4.59 -1.05
C GLY A 95 25.02 -4.28 -2.32
N MET A 96 23.69 -4.20 -2.23
CA MET A 96 22.81 -3.85 -3.35
C MET A 96 22.81 -2.34 -3.62
N PHE A 97 23.09 -1.54 -2.60
CA PHE A 97 23.08 -0.07 -2.65
C PHE A 97 24.36 0.51 -2.04
N ASP A 98 24.81 1.65 -2.56
CA ASP A 98 25.88 2.45 -1.98
C ASP A 98 25.35 3.51 -0.98
N LEU A 99 26.24 4.28 -0.37
CA LEU A 99 25.86 5.34 0.60
C LEU A 99 25.01 6.46 -0.01
N ASN A 100 25.07 6.68 -1.33
CA ASN A 100 24.30 7.71 -2.02
C ASN A 100 22.81 7.32 -2.13
N VAL A 101 22.42 6.10 -1.78
CA VAL A 101 21.00 5.67 -1.77
C VAL A 101 20.12 6.59 -0.94
N TRP A 102 20.61 7.13 0.18
CA TRP A 102 19.82 8.00 1.06
C TRP A 102 19.52 9.36 0.42
N THR A 103 20.53 9.96 -0.20
CA THR A 103 20.41 11.25 -0.90
C THR A 103 19.62 11.11 -2.19
N ALA A 104 19.87 10.05 -2.97
CA ALA A 104 19.14 9.75 -4.20
C ALA A 104 17.63 9.49 -3.96
N ASN A 105 17.27 8.92 -2.81
CA ASN A 105 15.90 8.57 -2.46
C ASN A 105 15.29 9.49 -1.39
N LEU A 106 15.87 10.68 -1.17
CA LEU A 106 15.37 11.63 -0.16
C LEU A 106 13.89 12.01 -0.42
N HIS A 107 13.48 12.10 -1.68
CA HIS A 107 12.10 12.38 -2.05
C HIS A 107 11.10 11.32 -1.52
N TRP A 108 11.49 10.03 -1.44
CA TRP A 108 10.66 8.98 -0.85
C TRP A 108 10.55 9.09 0.67
N LEU A 109 11.64 9.47 1.35
CA LEU A 109 11.61 9.75 2.79
C LEU A 109 10.73 10.96 3.11
N LEU A 110 10.82 12.03 2.31
CA LEU A 110 9.96 13.19 2.45
C LEU A 110 8.49 12.85 2.17
N ALA A 111 8.21 12.09 1.10
CA ALA A 111 6.86 11.62 0.80
C ALA A 111 6.28 10.77 1.95
N ALA A 112 7.08 9.90 2.55
CA ALA A 112 6.68 9.11 3.72
C ALA A 112 6.25 9.99 4.90
N MET A 113 6.96 11.10 5.17
CA MET A 113 6.57 12.04 6.22
C MET A 113 5.30 12.83 5.87
N VAL A 114 5.25 13.38 4.65
CA VAL A 114 4.16 14.28 4.22
C VAL A 114 2.85 13.51 4.05
N VAL A 115 2.89 12.34 3.43
CA VAL A 115 1.70 11.56 3.08
C VAL A 115 1.34 10.55 4.18
N GLY A 116 2.32 10.06 4.94
CA GLY A 116 2.10 9.06 5.99
C GLY A 116 1.15 9.54 7.10
N GLY A 117 1.28 10.80 7.52
CA GLY A 117 0.40 11.39 8.55
C GLY A 117 -1.08 11.41 8.12
N PRO A 118 -1.41 12.06 6.99
CA PRO A 118 -2.75 12.05 6.43
C PRO A 118 -3.33 10.64 6.22
N LEU A 119 -2.56 9.70 5.65
CA LEU A 119 -3.02 8.32 5.44
C LEU A 119 -3.24 7.57 6.76
N GLY A 120 -2.38 7.80 7.76
CA GLY A 120 -2.60 7.28 9.12
C GLY A 120 -3.93 7.78 9.71
N LEU A 121 -4.26 9.07 9.53
CA LEU A 121 -5.54 9.62 9.95
C LEU A 121 -6.73 8.98 9.21
N VAL A 122 -6.61 8.75 7.90
CA VAL A 122 -7.61 7.98 7.13
C VAL A 122 -7.84 6.61 7.77
N GLY A 123 -6.77 5.93 8.19
CA GLY A 123 -6.85 4.68 8.96
C GLY A 123 -7.66 4.76 10.24
N ALA A 124 -7.49 5.84 11.02
CA ALA A 124 -8.28 6.06 12.22
C ALA A 124 -9.76 6.34 11.91
N ILE A 125 -10.03 7.14 10.88
CA ILE A 125 -11.39 7.48 10.41
C ILE A 125 -12.10 6.24 9.88
N ALA A 126 -11.40 5.33 9.21
CA ALA A 126 -11.96 4.10 8.64
C ALA A 126 -12.67 3.20 9.67
N ARG A 127 -12.40 3.34 10.98
CA ARG A 127 -13.16 2.60 12.01
C ARG A 127 -14.54 3.16 12.31
N ARG A 128 -14.84 4.38 11.88
CA ARG A 128 -16.16 4.99 12.08
C ARG A 128 -17.23 4.19 11.34
N SER A 129 -18.44 4.19 11.87
CA SER A 129 -19.61 3.52 11.28
C SER A 129 -20.41 4.40 10.33
N ASP A 130 -20.10 5.69 10.29
CA ASP A 130 -20.76 6.72 9.49
C ASP A 130 -20.20 6.79 8.04
N PRO A 131 -20.77 7.64 7.17
CA PRO A 131 -20.32 7.80 5.79
C PRO A 131 -18.83 8.18 5.65
N TRP A 132 -18.26 8.93 6.60
CA TRP A 132 -16.83 9.25 6.59
C TRP A 132 -15.96 8.01 6.83
N GLY A 133 -16.41 7.10 7.68
CA GLY A 133 -15.77 5.80 7.85
C GLY A 133 -15.82 4.94 6.60
N VAL A 134 -16.91 5.00 5.84
CA VAL A 134 -17.04 4.31 4.53
C VAL A 134 -16.09 4.94 3.51
N ALA A 135 -16.10 6.27 3.38
CA ALA A 135 -15.21 6.99 2.47
C ALA A 135 -13.73 6.67 2.76
N ALA A 136 -13.33 6.68 4.04
CA ALA A 136 -11.97 6.35 4.44
C ALA A 136 -11.56 4.90 4.10
N ARG A 137 -12.49 3.93 4.16
CA ARG A 137 -12.22 2.54 3.75
C ARG A 137 -12.08 2.38 2.24
N LEU A 138 -12.67 3.29 1.45
CA LEU A 138 -12.58 3.27 -0.02
C LEU A 138 -11.26 3.84 -0.55
N VAL A 139 -10.49 4.57 0.26
CA VAL A 139 -9.23 5.21 -0.20
C VAL A 139 -8.27 4.21 -0.84
N VAL A 140 -8.01 3.08 -0.19
CA VAL A 140 -7.06 2.07 -0.71
C VAL A 140 -7.66 1.30 -1.91
N PRO A 141 -8.90 0.78 -1.86
CA PRO A 141 -9.53 0.15 -3.04
C PRO A 141 -9.63 1.06 -4.26
N VAL A 142 -10.01 2.33 -4.09
CA VAL A 142 -10.06 3.31 -5.18
C VAL A 142 -8.67 3.58 -5.73
N GLY A 143 -7.66 3.71 -4.86
CA GLY A 143 -6.26 3.79 -5.28
C GLY A 143 -5.87 2.62 -6.19
N ALA A 144 -6.22 1.39 -5.80
CA ALA A 144 -5.89 0.19 -6.57
C ALA A 144 -6.59 0.17 -7.95
N VAL A 145 -7.80 0.71 -8.04
CA VAL A 145 -8.50 0.86 -9.34
C VAL A 145 -7.82 1.89 -10.22
N LEU A 146 -7.42 3.04 -9.67
CA LEU A 146 -6.93 4.17 -10.45
C LEU A 146 -5.45 4.06 -10.82
N GLU A 147 -4.62 3.47 -9.95
CA GLU A 147 -3.16 3.41 -10.10
C GLU A 147 -2.70 2.82 -11.44
N PRO A 148 -3.25 1.69 -11.93
CA PRO A 148 -2.85 1.13 -13.24
C PRO A 148 -3.02 2.11 -14.40
N PHE A 149 -4.05 2.96 -14.36
CA PHE A 149 -4.32 3.95 -15.41
C PHE A 149 -3.41 5.18 -15.27
N ILE A 150 -3.19 5.65 -14.04
CA ILE A 150 -2.33 6.81 -13.76
C ILE A 150 -0.88 6.51 -14.14
N VAL A 151 -0.39 5.30 -13.82
CA VAL A 151 1.00 4.88 -14.08
C VAL A 151 1.16 4.31 -15.50
N GLY A 152 0.08 4.22 -16.29
CA GLY A 152 0.16 3.78 -17.68
C GLY A 152 0.47 2.28 -17.86
N ARG A 153 0.07 1.43 -16.91
CA ARG A 153 0.29 -0.03 -16.96
C ARG A 153 -0.38 -0.72 -18.15
N PHE A 154 -1.40 -0.09 -18.73
CA PHE A 154 -2.10 -0.61 -19.93
C PHE A 154 -1.63 0.02 -21.24
N THR A 155 -0.67 0.94 -21.18
CA THR A 155 -0.15 1.67 -22.35
C THR A 155 1.36 1.48 -22.53
N THR A 156 1.92 0.42 -21.94
CA THR A 156 3.34 0.08 -22.01
C THR A 156 3.83 0.00 -23.47
N PRO A 157 4.83 0.80 -23.87
CA PRO A 157 5.30 0.85 -25.25
C PRO A 157 5.83 -0.48 -25.78
N ALA A 158 5.57 -0.75 -27.07
CA ALA A 158 6.04 -1.96 -27.76
C ALA A 158 7.57 -2.06 -27.90
N ILE A 159 8.30 -0.95 -27.69
CA ILE A 159 9.77 -0.93 -27.67
C ILE A 159 10.35 -1.64 -26.43
N LEU A 160 9.60 -1.75 -25.33
CA LEU A 160 10.06 -2.46 -24.14
C LEU A 160 9.97 -3.98 -24.34
N PRO A 161 10.91 -4.76 -23.77
CA PRO A 161 10.86 -6.22 -23.81
C PRO A 161 9.52 -6.79 -23.33
N TRP A 162 9.10 -7.92 -23.92
CA TRP A 162 7.82 -8.55 -23.61
C TRP A 162 7.61 -8.86 -22.11
N PRO A 163 8.63 -9.19 -21.29
CA PRO A 163 8.44 -9.43 -19.86
C PRO A 163 7.89 -8.22 -19.12
N ASN A 164 8.29 -7.00 -19.51
CA ASN A 164 7.80 -5.76 -18.93
C ASN A 164 6.32 -5.56 -19.24
N ARG A 165 5.92 -5.77 -20.50
CA ARG A 165 4.53 -5.61 -20.94
C ARG A 165 3.60 -6.60 -20.26
N VAL A 166 4.03 -7.86 -20.13
CA VAL A 166 3.26 -8.88 -19.44
C VAL A 166 3.15 -8.56 -17.94
N ALA A 167 4.25 -8.15 -17.31
CA ALA A 167 4.25 -7.75 -15.91
C ALA A 167 3.32 -6.56 -15.64
N ASP A 168 3.38 -5.52 -16.50
CA ASP A 168 2.53 -4.35 -16.38
C ASP A 168 1.05 -4.71 -16.53
N LEU A 169 0.72 -5.54 -17.53
CA LEU A 169 -0.65 -6.00 -17.75
C LEU A 169 -1.17 -6.82 -16.56
N ILE A 170 -0.40 -7.80 -16.08
CA ILE A 170 -0.81 -8.66 -14.96
C ILE A 170 -0.96 -7.83 -13.69
N THR A 171 0.01 -6.96 -13.38
CA THR A 171 -0.06 -6.05 -12.23
C THR A 171 -1.28 -5.14 -12.32
N GLY A 172 -1.51 -4.55 -13.49
CA GLY A 172 -2.65 -3.66 -13.72
C GLY A 172 -3.99 -4.36 -13.52
N LEU A 173 -4.14 -5.58 -14.05
CA LEU A 173 -5.33 -6.39 -13.85
C LEU A 173 -5.49 -6.84 -12.39
N ALA A 174 -4.41 -7.23 -11.71
CA ALA A 174 -4.44 -7.63 -10.31
C ALA A 174 -4.85 -6.47 -9.39
N LEU A 175 -4.30 -5.28 -9.58
CA LEU A 175 -4.69 -4.08 -8.83
C LEU A 175 -6.14 -3.68 -9.12
N LEU A 176 -6.55 -3.68 -10.40
CA LEU A 176 -7.92 -3.34 -10.79
C LEU A 176 -8.93 -4.31 -10.17
N THR A 177 -8.69 -5.62 -10.28
CA THR A 177 -9.57 -6.65 -9.73
C THR A 177 -9.65 -6.58 -8.21
N ALA A 178 -8.51 -6.47 -7.51
CA ALA A 178 -8.47 -6.30 -6.07
C ALA A 178 -9.16 -5.02 -5.60
N GLY A 179 -8.97 -3.92 -6.33
CA GLY A 179 -9.61 -2.63 -6.06
C GLY A 179 -11.12 -2.68 -6.22
N VAL A 180 -11.62 -3.22 -7.34
CA VAL A 180 -13.07 -3.40 -7.58
C VAL A 180 -13.69 -4.30 -6.51
N ALA A 181 -13.05 -5.44 -6.20
CA ALA A 181 -13.51 -6.35 -5.15
C ALA A 181 -13.53 -5.65 -3.77
N GLY A 182 -12.51 -4.86 -3.45
CA GLY A 182 -12.42 -4.08 -2.22
C GLY A 182 -13.53 -3.03 -2.12
N CYS A 183 -13.77 -2.27 -3.20
CA CYS A 183 -14.87 -1.30 -3.29
C CYS A 183 -16.22 -1.97 -3.06
N PHE A 184 -16.48 -3.09 -3.75
CA PHE A 184 -17.71 -3.84 -3.58
C PHE A 184 -17.87 -4.36 -2.15
N GLY A 185 -16.82 -4.93 -1.56
CA GLY A 185 -16.82 -5.42 -0.18
C GLY A 185 -17.16 -4.34 0.84
N VAL A 186 -16.56 -3.14 0.70
CA VAL A 186 -16.83 -2.00 1.59
C VAL A 186 -18.29 -1.54 1.47
N LEU A 187 -18.80 -1.40 0.24
CA LEU A 187 -20.17 -0.94 0.00
C LEU A 187 -21.21 -1.98 0.43
N ALA A 188 -20.97 -3.27 0.17
CA ALA A 188 -21.85 -4.36 0.60
C ALA A 188 -21.91 -4.47 2.13
N ALA A 189 -20.80 -4.30 2.83
CA ALA A 189 -20.76 -4.27 4.29
C ALA A 189 -21.50 -3.06 4.88
N GLY A 190 -21.49 -1.91 4.19
CA GLY A 190 -22.25 -0.72 4.58
C GLY A 190 -23.77 -0.94 4.51
N ARG A 191 -24.25 -1.62 3.47
CA ARG A 191 -25.69 -1.92 3.27
C ARG A 191 -26.26 -2.91 4.29
N ARG A 192 -25.42 -3.76 4.90
CA ARG A 192 -25.85 -4.79 5.86
C ARG A 192 -26.06 -4.30 7.29
N ARG A 193 -25.77 -3.03 7.60
CA ARG A 193 -26.05 -2.46 8.94
C ARG A 193 -27.50 -1.94 8.98
N PRO A 194 -28.41 -2.58 9.73
CA PRO A 194 -29.80 -2.11 9.83
C PRO A 194 -29.81 -0.76 10.56
N VAL A 195 -30.61 0.18 10.05
CA VAL A 195 -30.96 1.43 10.73
C VAL A 195 -31.81 1.08 11.94
N ILE A 196 -31.19 0.77 13.09
CA ILE A 196 -31.87 0.74 14.39
C ILE A 196 -31.88 2.18 14.91
N HIS A 197 -32.57 3.08 14.23
CA HIS A 197 -32.78 4.45 14.67
C HIS A 197 -34.13 4.97 14.19
N GLU A 198 -35.21 4.35 14.66
CA GLU A 198 -36.57 4.94 14.61
C GLU A 198 -37.54 4.04 15.39
N ARG A 199 -37.48 4.03 16.74
CA ARG A 199 -38.58 3.48 17.58
C ARG A 199 -38.54 3.84 19.08
N ARG A 200 -37.77 4.86 19.50
CA ARG A 200 -37.76 5.35 20.89
C ARG A 200 -38.20 6.81 21.07
N ALA A 201 -38.80 7.42 20.05
CA ALA A 201 -39.28 8.80 20.13
C ALA A 201 -40.82 8.93 20.21
N THR A 202 -41.58 7.83 20.33
CA THR A 202 -43.06 7.87 20.42
C THR A 202 -43.57 7.08 21.62
N GLY A 203 -43.02 7.34 22.80
CA GLY A 203 -43.46 6.73 24.06
C GLY A 203 -43.57 7.77 25.18
N VAL A 204 -44.29 8.86 24.93
CA VAL A 204 -44.86 9.73 25.96
C VAL A 204 -46.36 9.73 25.77
N SER A 205 -47.06 9.04 26.67
CA SER A 205 -48.36 9.39 27.25
C SER A 205 -48.69 8.37 28.32
#